data_AF-A0A6I4YUB7-F1
#
_entry.id   AF-A0A6I4YUB7-F1
#
_cell.length_a   1.000
_cell.length_b   1.000
_cell.length_c   1.000
_cell.angle_alpha   90.00
_cell.angle_beta   90.00
_cell.angle_gamma   90.00
#
_symmetry.space_group_name_H-M   'P 1'
#
loop_
_entity.id
_entity.type
_entity.pdbx_description
1 polymer ?
#
loop_
_entity_poly.entity_id
_entity_poly.type
_entity_poly.pdbx_seq_one_letter_code
_entity_poly.pdbx_strand_id
1 'polypeptide(L)'
;MQHASVRLSGARRMASVRSNGRRSSGTSTRTVVKTKFSFVKTKGGKVSSSGVQKAKDAAEYYGHRPDKDGVRQYREGFNAEREDLSKHEVAKFIEEEAKKPESVYAYRMIMSPGVEMNEQQVKDWARSTLERHGISQYVAFAHAGDHAHTDHAHVHVMFMRQEKLERDDFKALRVVGDDESDKQLKAEKELDRQKVQENTRERLSQIEIGG
;
A
#
# COMPACT_ATOMS: atom_id res chain seq x y z
N MET A 1 -30.56 25.19 37.30
CA MET A 1 -29.65 24.07 37.65
C MET A 1 -29.34 23.35 36.34
N GLN A 2 -28.31 23.72 35.57
CA GLN A 2 -26.89 23.32 35.68
C GLN A 2 -26.62 21.79 35.64
N HIS A 3 -25.81 21.39 34.64
CA HIS A 3 -24.99 20.17 34.47
C HIS A 3 -25.72 18.85 34.11
N ALA A 4 -25.24 17.96 33.22
CA ALA A 4 -23.94 17.84 32.54
C ALA A 4 -24.06 17.06 31.21
N SER A 5 -23.20 17.44 30.27
CA SER A 5 -22.85 16.72 29.04
C SER A 5 -21.87 15.58 29.39
N VAL A 6 -22.13 14.36 28.91
CA VAL A 6 -21.13 13.27 28.96
C VAL A 6 -20.63 13.05 27.54
N ARG A 7 -19.48 13.68 27.24
CA ARG A 7 -18.63 13.36 26.11
C ARG A 7 -17.90 12.05 26.41
N LEU A 8 -18.20 10.99 25.67
CA LEU A 8 -17.37 9.79 25.64
C LEU A 8 -16.16 10.04 24.73
N SER A 9 -15.13 10.64 25.33
CA SER A 9 -13.79 10.70 24.80
C SER A 9 -13.01 9.44 25.21
N GLY A 10 -12.51 8.70 24.22
CA GLY A 10 -11.27 7.95 24.35
C GLY A 10 -11.38 6.50 24.79
N ALA A 11 -11.27 5.59 23.83
CA ALA A 11 -10.68 4.27 24.05
C ALA A 11 -9.65 4.01 22.95
N ARG A 12 -8.43 4.54 23.18
CA ARG A 12 -7.21 4.06 22.54
C ARG A 12 -7.05 2.58 22.85
N ARG A 13 -7.22 1.69 21.86
CA ARG A 13 -6.56 0.37 21.77
C ARG A 13 -6.45 -0.04 20.31
N MET A 14 -5.54 0.57 19.56
CA MET A 14 -4.88 -0.16 18.48
C MET A 14 -3.63 -0.79 19.11
N ALA A 15 -3.56 -2.12 19.01
CA ALA A 15 -2.50 -2.91 19.59
C ALA A 15 -1.14 -2.36 19.13
N SER A 16 -0.42 -1.75 20.06
CA SER A 16 1.02 -1.62 19.93
C SER A 16 1.53 -3.04 19.78
N VAL A 17 1.97 -3.39 18.57
CA VAL A 17 2.81 -4.56 18.33
C VAL A 17 4.08 -4.31 19.13
N ARG A 18 4.07 -4.73 20.40
CA ARG A 18 5.24 -4.77 21.27
C ARG A 18 6.15 -5.86 20.71
N SER A 19 6.99 -5.49 19.76
CA SER A 19 8.18 -6.29 19.46
C SER A 19 9.10 -6.20 20.67
N ASN A 20 9.35 -7.35 21.29
CA ASN A 20 10.25 -7.47 22.42
C ASN A 20 11.63 -6.95 22.00
N GLY A 21 12.20 -6.06 22.82
CA GLY A 21 13.36 -5.26 22.47
C GLY A 21 14.61 -6.08 22.17
N ARG A 22 15.09 -5.94 20.94
CA ARG A 22 16.52 -5.76 20.67
C ARG A 22 16.70 -4.30 20.28
N ARG A 23 17.43 -3.54 21.09
CA ARG A 23 17.97 -2.22 20.72
C ARG A 23 18.88 -2.44 19.52
N SER A 24 18.31 -2.41 18.31
CA SER A 24 19.07 -2.41 17.08
C SER A 24 19.55 -0.99 16.83
N SER A 25 20.85 -0.79 16.98
CA SER A 25 21.61 0.25 16.27
C SER A 25 21.06 0.39 14.86
N GLY A 26 20.66 1.62 14.47
CA GLY A 26 19.92 1.95 13.24
C GLY A 26 19.92 0.87 12.16
N THR A 27 18.92 -0.03 12.19
CA THR A 27 18.70 -0.95 11.09
C THR A 27 18.28 -0.12 9.90
N SER A 28 19.12 -0.04 8.87
CA SER A 28 18.74 0.53 7.58
C SER A 28 17.60 -0.33 7.04
N THR A 29 16.39 0.22 6.97
CA THR A 29 15.25 -0.46 6.32
C THR A 29 15.41 -0.32 4.81
N ARG A 30 15.17 -1.40 4.06
CA ARG A 30 15.19 -1.34 2.58
C ARG A 30 13.94 -0.66 2.04
N THR A 31 12.81 -0.92 2.69
CA THR A 31 11.54 -0.33 2.36
C THR A 31 11.61 1.19 2.47
N VAL A 32 11.26 1.86 1.38
CA VAL A 32 11.18 3.32 1.31
C VAL A 32 9.71 3.73 1.42
N VAL A 33 9.43 4.67 2.32
CA VAL A 33 8.11 5.29 2.48
C VAL A 33 8.27 6.80 2.45
N LYS A 34 7.59 7.43 1.49
CA LYS A 34 7.47 8.89 1.35
C LYS A 34 6.00 9.25 1.39
N THR A 35 5.65 10.37 2.01
CA THR A 35 4.25 10.79 2.05
C THR A 35 4.09 12.30 1.97
N LYS A 36 2.93 12.70 1.43
CA LYS A 36 2.37 14.05 1.58
C LYS A 36 0.92 13.90 2.00
N PHE A 37 0.35 14.93 2.62
CA PHE A 37 -1.09 14.95 2.89
C PHE A 37 -1.72 16.28 2.51
N SER A 38 -3.04 16.27 2.37
CA SER A 38 -3.88 17.46 2.30
C SER A 38 -5.07 17.31 3.23
N PHE A 39 -5.59 18.43 3.74
CA PHE A 39 -6.83 18.42 4.50
C PHE A 39 -8.02 18.22 3.56
N VAL A 40 -8.89 17.25 3.88
CA VAL A 40 -10.17 17.02 3.20
C VAL A 40 -11.36 17.57 4.00
N LYS A 41 -11.10 18.12 5.18
CA LYS A 41 -12.07 18.89 5.97
C LYS A 41 -11.58 20.32 6.18
N THR A 42 -12.52 21.24 6.29
CA THR A 42 -12.27 22.61 6.74
C THR A 42 -12.09 22.64 8.27
N LYS A 43 -11.65 23.77 8.83
CA LYS A 43 -11.54 23.97 10.29
C LYS A 43 -12.87 23.73 11.04
N GLY A 44 -14.01 23.92 10.36
CA GLY A 44 -15.34 23.65 10.89
C GLY A 44 -15.86 22.22 10.68
N GLY A 45 -15.00 21.27 10.26
CA GLY A 45 -15.38 19.86 10.07
C GLY A 45 -16.20 19.56 8.80
N LYS A 46 -16.50 20.58 7.97
CA LYS A 46 -17.17 20.38 6.68
C LYS A 46 -16.20 19.85 5.62
N VAL A 47 -16.68 19.06 4.66
CA VAL A 47 -15.88 18.59 3.53
C VAL A 47 -15.29 19.76 2.76
N SER A 48 -13.99 19.69 2.46
CA SER A 48 -13.26 20.66 1.66
C SER A 48 -13.28 20.23 0.20
N SER A 49 -14.06 20.90 -0.64
CA SER A 49 -14.13 20.59 -2.09
C SER A 49 -12.75 20.67 -2.75
N SER A 50 -11.94 21.68 -2.41
CA SER A 50 -10.57 21.82 -2.93
C SER A 50 -9.62 20.73 -2.43
N GLY A 51 -9.81 20.26 -1.19
CA GLY A 51 -9.05 19.14 -0.63
C GLY A 51 -9.35 17.83 -1.34
N VAL A 52 -10.65 17.56 -1.58
CA VAL A 52 -11.13 16.40 -2.33
C VAL A 52 -10.64 16.44 -3.78
N GLN A 53 -10.72 17.60 -4.44
CA GLN A 53 -10.24 17.74 -5.82
C GLN A 53 -8.75 17.44 -5.93
N LYS A 54 -7.92 17.98 -5.01
CA LYS A 54 -6.48 17.67 -4.96
C LYS A 54 -6.18 16.18 -4.75
N ALA A 55 -7.04 15.45 -4.06
CA ALA A 55 -6.90 14.01 -3.90
C ALA A 55 -7.23 13.29 -5.22
N LYS A 56 -8.33 13.67 -5.88
CA LYS A 56 -8.70 13.14 -7.20
C LYS A 56 -7.66 13.40 -8.26
N ASP A 57 -7.16 14.63 -8.37
CA ASP A 57 -6.13 15.01 -9.36
C ASP A 57 -4.86 14.17 -9.18
N ALA A 58 -4.48 13.89 -7.93
CA ALA A 58 -3.35 13.02 -7.63
C ALA A 58 -3.61 11.57 -8.02
N ALA A 59 -4.80 11.03 -7.72
CA ALA A 59 -5.19 9.67 -8.11
C ALA A 59 -5.21 9.53 -9.64
N GLU A 60 -5.73 10.55 -10.31
CA GLU A 60 -5.73 10.63 -11.76
C GLU A 60 -4.29 10.58 -12.27
N TYR A 61 -3.42 11.44 -11.76
CA TYR A 61 -2.00 11.46 -12.12
C TYR A 61 -1.31 10.10 -11.94
N TYR A 62 -1.57 9.39 -10.84
CA TYR A 62 -0.98 8.06 -10.58
C TYR A 62 -1.46 6.98 -11.54
N GLY A 63 -2.70 7.11 -12.02
CA GLY A 63 -3.28 6.22 -13.02
C GLY A 63 -2.93 6.58 -14.46
N HIS A 64 -2.21 7.66 -14.74
CA HIS A 64 -1.88 8.03 -16.13
C HIS A 64 -0.64 7.31 -16.64
N ARG A 65 -0.78 6.61 -17.78
CA ARG A 65 0.32 6.15 -18.62
C ARG A 65 0.20 6.80 -20.01
N PRO A 66 1.20 7.56 -20.49
CA PRO A 66 1.31 7.82 -21.92
C PRO A 66 1.74 6.52 -22.60
N ASP A 67 1.00 6.04 -23.60
CA ASP A 67 1.50 4.96 -24.45
C ASP A 67 2.54 5.48 -25.46
N LYS A 68 3.10 4.56 -26.26
CA LYS A 68 4.16 4.86 -27.24
C LYS A 68 3.70 5.84 -28.32
N ASP A 69 2.39 5.96 -28.53
CA ASP A 69 1.76 6.83 -29.53
C ASP A 69 1.19 8.12 -28.89
N GLY A 70 1.39 8.31 -27.58
CA GLY A 70 0.90 9.47 -26.82
C GLY A 70 -0.58 9.41 -26.46
N VAL A 71 -1.27 8.29 -26.72
CA VAL A 71 -2.65 8.07 -26.29
C VAL A 71 -2.66 7.74 -24.80
N ARG A 72 -3.61 8.35 -24.09
CA ARG A 72 -3.72 8.24 -22.63
C ARG A 72 -4.38 6.92 -22.27
N GLN A 73 -3.60 5.98 -21.73
CA GLN A 73 -4.16 4.79 -21.09
C GLN A 73 -4.23 5.00 -19.58
N TYR A 74 -5.38 4.65 -19.01
CA TYR A 74 -5.61 4.70 -17.57
C TYR A 74 -5.23 3.36 -16.95
N ARG A 75 -4.28 3.37 -16.01
CA ARG A 75 -3.95 2.23 -15.16
C ARG A 75 -5.02 2.08 -14.09
N GLU A 76 -5.56 0.88 -13.99
CA GLU A 76 -6.54 0.56 -12.97
C GLU A 76 -5.91 0.65 -11.58
N GLY A 77 -6.65 1.25 -10.65
CA GLY A 77 -6.28 1.23 -9.25
C GLY A 77 -6.56 -0.14 -8.63
N PHE A 78 -6.07 -0.40 -7.44
CA PHE A 78 -6.41 -1.57 -6.65
C PHE A 78 -6.66 -1.18 -5.20
N ASN A 79 -7.30 -2.05 -4.44
CA ASN A 79 -7.45 -1.88 -2.99
C ASN A 79 -7.22 -3.21 -2.25
N ALA A 80 -7.65 -3.29 -1.00
CA ALA A 80 -7.50 -4.48 -0.17
C ALA A 80 -8.23 -5.72 -0.74
N GLU A 81 -9.34 -5.52 -1.45
CA GLU A 81 -10.25 -6.60 -1.87
C GLU A 81 -10.27 -6.81 -3.39
N ARG A 82 -9.99 -5.76 -4.15
CA ARG A 82 -10.12 -5.72 -5.61
C ARG A 82 -8.78 -5.47 -6.28
N GLU A 83 -8.54 -6.20 -7.36
CA GLU A 83 -7.36 -6.05 -8.22
C GLU A 83 -7.46 -4.82 -9.12
N ASP A 84 -8.67 -4.49 -9.54
CA ASP A 84 -8.91 -3.48 -10.58
C ASP A 84 -10.08 -2.56 -10.18
N LEU A 85 -9.78 -1.27 -10.21
CA LEU A 85 -10.66 -0.14 -9.96
C LEU A 85 -10.54 0.83 -11.12
N SER A 86 -11.66 1.08 -11.79
CA SER A 86 -11.75 2.09 -12.83
C SER A 86 -11.54 3.49 -12.27
N LYS A 87 -11.18 4.44 -13.14
CA LYS A 87 -11.05 5.87 -12.78
C LYS A 87 -12.27 6.41 -12.02
N HIS A 88 -13.47 6.00 -12.44
CA HIS A 88 -14.71 6.44 -11.82
C HIS A 88 -14.86 5.89 -10.39
N GLU A 89 -14.53 4.61 -10.19
CA GLU A 89 -14.58 3.98 -8.87
C GLU A 89 -13.56 4.58 -7.91
N VAL A 90 -12.35 4.88 -8.38
CA VAL A 90 -11.35 5.60 -7.59
C VAL A 90 -11.85 6.98 -7.19
N ALA A 91 -12.41 7.75 -8.13
CA ALA A 91 -12.95 9.07 -7.84
C ALA A 91 -14.10 9.01 -6.82
N LYS A 92 -14.99 8.02 -6.96
CA LYS A 92 -16.10 7.75 -6.05
C LYS A 92 -15.61 7.39 -4.65
N PHE A 93 -14.62 6.49 -4.53
CA PHE A 93 -13.99 6.15 -3.25
C PHE A 93 -13.49 7.41 -2.53
N ILE A 94 -12.77 8.29 -3.23
CA ILE A 94 -12.23 9.53 -2.64
C ILE A 94 -13.36 10.45 -2.14
N GLU A 95 -14.45 10.58 -2.90
CA GLU A 95 -15.60 11.39 -2.48
C GLU A 95 -16.32 10.81 -1.26
N GLU A 96 -16.50 9.50 -1.22
CA GLU A 96 -17.21 8.80 -0.15
C GLU A 96 -16.38 8.79 1.14
N GLU A 97 -15.10 8.45 1.06
CA GLU A 97 -14.18 8.53 2.21
C GLU A 97 -14.12 9.93 2.78
N ALA A 98 -14.04 10.97 1.94
CA ALA A 98 -13.97 12.36 2.40
C ALA A 98 -15.22 12.81 3.17
N LYS A 99 -16.38 12.18 2.95
CA LYS A 99 -17.61 12.48 3.71
C LYS A 99 -17.55 11.94 5.13
N LYS A 100 -16.82 10.84 5.38
CA LYS A 100 -16.71 10.23 6.70
C LYS A 100 -16.16 11.21 7.75
N PRO A 101 -16.68 11.22 8.99
CA PRO A 101 -16.21 12.11 10.06
C PRO A 101 -14.72 11.95 10.40
N GLU A 102 -14.22 10.72 10.31
CA GLU A 102 -12.84 10.33 10.58
C GLU A 102 -11.86 10.68 9.45
N SER A 103 -12.32 11.21 8.32
CA SER A 103 -11.44 11.57 7.19
C SER A 103 -11.03 13.03 7.28
N VAL A 104 -9.94 13.34 8.00
CA VAL A 104 -9.40 14.71 8.12
C VAL A 104 -8.24 14.93 7.16
N TYR A 105 -7.33 13.97 7.10
CA TYR A 105 -6.12 13.99 6.29
C TYR A 105 -6.26 13.00 5.14
N ALA A 106 -6.15 13.46 3.90
CA ALA A 106 -5.94 12.59 2.74
C ALA A 106 -4.45 12.45 2.49
N TYR A 107 -3.93 11.25 2.74
CA TYR A 107 -2.54 10.89 2.54
C TYR A 107 -2.32 10.41 1.11
N ARG A 108 -1.18 10.83 0.55
CA ARG A 108 -0.62 10.37 -0.71
C ARG A 108 0.76 9.80 -0.40
N MET A 109 0.81 8.49 -0.22
CA MET A 109 2.01 7.75 0.16
C MET A 109 2.62 7.08 -1.07
N ILE A 110 3.93 7.05 -1.14
CA ILE A 110 4.70 6.21 -2.06
C ILE A 110 5.41 5.18 -1.19
N MET A 111 5.22 3.91 -1.49
CA MET A 111 5.89 2.80 -0.82
C MET A 111 6.68 2.01 -1.86
N SER A 112 7.94 1.71 -1.58
CA SER A 112 8.79 0.86 -2.41
C SER A 112 9.42 -0.23 -1.55
N PRO A 113 9.39 -1.50 -1.97
CA PRO A 113 9.90 -2.63 -1.19
C PRO A 113 11.42 -2.64 -1.04
N GLY A 114 12.15 -1.88 -1.89
CA GLY A 114 13.63 -1.86 -1.88
C GLY A 114 14.27 -3.16 -2.39
N VAL A 115 13.48 -3.99 -3.06
CA VAL A 115 13.88 -5.20 -3.79
C VAL A 115 13.08 -5.25 -5.09
N GLU A 116 13.59 -5.95 -6.08
CA GLU A 116 12.89 -6.11 -7.35
C GLU A 116 11.65 -6.99 -7.17
N MET A 117 10.53 -6.52 -7.71
CA MET A 117 9.23 -7.20 -7.68
C MET A 117 8.51 -6.89 -8.99
N ASN A 118 7.83 -7.89 -9.55
CA ASN A 118 6.87 -7.66 -10.63
C ASN A 118 5.60 -6.96 -10.08
N GLU A 119 4.69 -6.60 -10.99
CA GLU A 119 3.49 -5.86 -10.63
C GLU A 119 2.58 -6.59 -9.63
N GLN A 120 2.35 -7.89 -9.81
CA GLN A 120 1.52 -8.65 -8.89
C GLN A 120 2.18 -8.76 -7.51
N GLN A 121 3.48 -9.05 -7.48
CA GLN A 121 4.27 -9.13 -6.25
C GLN A 121 4.19 -7.83 -5.45
N VAL A 122 4.34 -6.66 -6.11
CA VAL A 122 4.28 -5.37 -5.42
C VAL A 122 2.85 -5.02 -4.94
N LYS A 123 1.80 -5.43 -5.67
CA LYS A 123 0.40 -5.29 -5.22
C LYS A 123 0.17 -6.10 -3.94
N ASP A 124 0.58 -7.37 -3.93
CA ASP A 124 0.40 -8.29 -2.79
C ASP A 124 1.23 -7.87 -1.57
N TRP A 125 2.46 -7.40 -1.83
CA TRP A 125 3.32 -6.82 -0.79
C TRP A 125 2.68 -5.59 -0.17
N ALA A 126 2.13 -4.69 -0.99
CA ALA A 126 1.47 -3.49 -0.52
C ALA A 126 0.22 -3.82 0.31
N ARG A 127 -0.63 -4.76 -0.14
CA ARG A 127 -1.80 -5.25 0.62
C ARG A 127 -1.40 -5.75 1.99
N SER A 128 -0.47 -6.70 2.04
CA SER A 128 -0.02 -7.33 3.28
C SER A 128 0.62 -6.33 4.23
N THR A 129 1.40 -5.38 3.70
CA THR A 129 2.04 -4.32 4.49
C THR A 129 1.02 -3.35 5.08
N LEU A 130 0.07 -2.88 4.27
CA LEU A 130 -0.97 -1.94 4.69
C LEU A 130 -1.93 -2.60 5.69
N GLU A 131 -2.36 -3.84 5.44
CA GLU A 131 -3.22 -4.61 6.34
C GLU A 131 -2.55 -4.82 7.71
N ARG A 132 -1.30 -5.29 7.75
CA ARG A 132 -0.54 -5.46 9.00
C ARG A 132 -0.32 -4.14 9.74
N HIS A 133 -0.33 -3.02 9.04
CA HIS A 133 -0.24 -1.69 9.64
C HIS A 133 -1.62 -1.10 10.01
N GLY A 134 -2.72 -1.80 9.75
CA GLY A 134 -4.08 -1.38 10.08
C GLY A 134 -4.68 -0.38 9.09
N ILE A 135 -4.16 -0.29 7.86
CA ILE A 135 -4.71 0.52 6.77
C ILE A 135 -5.47 -0.41 5.82
N SER A 136 -6.78 -0.51 5.99
CA SER A 136 -7.65 -1.36 5.14
C SER A 136 -8.46 -0.57 4.10
N GLN A 137 -8.65 0.72 4.33
CA GLN A 137 -9.43 1.60 3.44
C GLN A 137 -8.48 2.48 2.63
N TYR A 138 -8.15 2.03 1.42
CA TYR A 138 -7.25 2.75 0.53
C TYR A 138 -7.57 2.47 -0.93
N VAL A 139 -6.99 3.29 -1.80
CA VAL A 139 -6.80 3.00 -3.22
C VAL A 139 -5.32 3.13 -3.54
N ALA A 140 -4.80 2.25 -4.38
CA ALA A 140 -3.40 2.23 -4.74
C ALA A 140 -3.17 1.98 -6.24
N PHE A 141 -1.99 2.32 -6.72
CA PHE A 141 -1.54 2.12 -8.10
C PHE A 141 -0.14 1.54 -8.08
N ALA A 142 0.04 0.37 -8.69
CA ALA A 142 1.33 -0.32 -8.76
C ALA A 142 2.14 0.17 -9.96
N HIS A 143 3.42 0.46 -9.74
CA HIS A 143 4.39 0.94 -10.72
C HIS A 143 5.61 0.01 -10.64
N ALA A 144 5.58 -1.08 -11.40
CA ALA A 144 6.61 -2.12 -11.44
C ALA A 144 6.63 -2.84 -12.80
N GLY A 145 7.72 -3.54 -13.12
CA GLY A 145 7.88 -4.27 -14.38
C GLY A 145 7.71 -3.39 -15.64
N ASP A 146 7.06 -3.94 -16.68
CA ASP A 146 6.78 -3.24 -17.95
C ASP A 146 5.88 -2.00 -17.79
N HIS A 147 5.27 -1.84 -16.61
CA HIS A 147 4.43 -0.73 -16.23
C HIS A 147 5.18 0.31 -15.37
N ALA A 148 6.47 0.12 -15.08
CA ALA A 148 7.24 1.09 -14.32
C ALA A 148 7.64 2.29 -15.19
N HIS A 149 7.57 3.49 -14.63
CA HIS A 149 8.20 4.70 -15.20
C HIS A 149 9.62 4.92 -14.68
N THR A 150 10.07 4.05 -13.77
CA THR A 150 11.36 4.06 -13.09
C THR A 150 11.84 2.63 -12.95
N ASP A 151 13.15 2.41 -12.83
CA ASP A 151 13.73 1.08 -12.66
C ASP A 151 13.37 0.40 -11.32
N HIS A 152 12.63 1.07 -10.44
CA HIS A 152 12.28 0.56 -9.11
C HIS A 152 10.77 0.37 -8.94
N ALA A 153 10.39 -0.85 -8.54
CA ALA A 153 9.02 -1.17 -8.14
C ALA A 153 8.54 -0.27 -6.99
N HIS A 154 7.35 0.30 -7.11
CA HIS A 154 6.71 1.07 -6.06
C HIS A 154 5.19 1.11 -6.22
N VAL A 155 4.49 1.52 -5.16
CA VAL A 155 3.04 1.76 -5.16
C VAL A 155 2.75 3.19 -4.70
N HIS A 156 1.85 3.85 -5.40
CA HIS A 156 1.20 5.06 -4.92
C HIS A 156 -0.06 4.67 -4.16
N VAL A 157 -0.14 5.00 -2.87
CA VAL A 157 -1.26 4.65 -1.98
C VAL A 157 -1.95 5.92 -1.51
N MET A 158 -3.27 5.93 -1.58
CA MET A 158 -4.11 6.99 -1.07
C MET A 158 -5.12 6.46 -0.07
N PHE A 159 -5.16 7.09 1.09
CA PHE A 159 -6.06 6.74 2.18
C PHE A 159 -6.36 7.98 3.00
N MET A 160 -7.44 7.93 3.78
CA MET A 160 -7.83 9.02 4.66
C MET A 160 -7.82 8.57 6.11
N ARG A 161 -7.49 9.49 7.02
CA ARG A 161 -7.54 9.22 8.47
C ARG A 161 -7.73 10.50 9.27
N GLN A 162 -8.09 10.31 10.53
CA GLN A 162 -8.43 11.42 11.42
C GLN A 162 -7.17 12.05 12.00
N GLU A 163 -6.20 11.21 12.31
CA GLU A 163 -4.98 11.60 12.98
C GLU A 163 -3.84 11.79 11.99
N LYS A 164 -2.91 12.67 12.35
CA LYS A 164 -1.68 12.81 11.59
C LYS A 164 -0.77 11.61 11.87
N LEU A 165 -0.20 11.03 10.81
CA LEU A 165 0.90 10.07 10.91
C LEU A 165 2.16 10.74 11.47
N GLU A 166 2.76 10.08 12.44
CA GLU A 166 3.98 10.49 13.12
C GLU A 166 5.19 9.67 12.62
N ARG A 167 6.39 10.10 13.05
CA ARG A 167 7.65 9.46 12.63
C ARG A 167 7.68 7.96 12.89
N ASP A 168 7.10 7.53 14.02
CA ASP A 168 7.09 6.13 14.42
C ASP A 168 6.15 5.28 13.56
N ASP A 169 5.07 5.84 13.03
CA ASP A 169 4.19 5.14 12.09
C ASP A 169 4.94 4.81 10.80
N PHE A 170 5.71 5.77 10.26
CA PHE A 170 6.53 5.54 9.08
C PHE A 170 7.66 4.53 9.33
N LYS A 171 8.24 4.54 10.54
CA LYS A 171 9.24 3.54 10.93
C LYS A 171 8.60 2.15 10.98
N ALA A 172 7.42 2.03 11.58
CA ALA A 172 6.69 0.76 11.65
C ALA A 172 6.31 0.25 10.25
N LEU A 173 5.80 1.12 9.37
CA LEU A 173 5.50 0.76 7.96
C LEU A 173 6.72 0.18 7.24
N ARG A 174 7.91 0.79 7.42
CA ARG A 174 9.13 0.28 6.77
C ARG A 174 9.56 -1.08 7.31
N VAL A 175 9.46 -1.27 8.64
CA VAL A 175 9.78 -2.56 9.26
C VAL A 175 8.82 -3.66 8.78
N VAL A 176 7.51 -3.37 8.76
CA VAL A 176 6.50 -4.30 8.24
C VAL A 176 6.74 -4.58 6.76
N GLY A 177 7.07 -3.57 5.96
CA GLY A 177 7.39 -3.74 4.55
C GLY A 177 8.60 -4.63 4.31
N ASP A 178 9.67 -4.49 5.12
CA ASP A 178 10.85 -5.35 5.03
C ASP A 178 10.52 -6.80 5.40
N ASP A 179 9.71 -7.01 6.45
CA ASP A 179 9.24 -8.34 6.84
C ASP A 179 8.43 -9.01 5.71
N GLU A 180 7.52 -8.27 5.06
CA GLU A 180 6.69 -8.81 3.97
C GLU A 180 7.52 -9.10 2.71
N SER A 181 8.49 -8.24 2.37
CA SER A 181 9.45 -8.52 1.31
C SER A 181 10.23 -9.80 1.59
N ASP A 182 10.71 -9.99 2.83
CA ASP A 182 11.45 -11.20 3.21
C ASP A 182 10.59 -12.47 3.15
N LYS A 183 9.31 -12.39 3.48
CA LYS A 183 8.37 -13.52 3.35
C LYS A 183 8.17 -13.91 1.90
N GLN A 184 7.89 -12.94 1.02
CA GLN A 184 7.69 -13.22 -0.41
C GLN A 184 8.95 -13.81 -1.05
N LEU A 185 10.13 -13.23 -0.78
CA LEU A 185 11.41 -13.75 -1.30
C LEU A 185 11.72 -15.17 -0.80
N LYS A 186 11.35 -15.51 0.44
CA LYS A 186 11.49 -16.87 0.97
C LYS A 186 10.53 -17.84 0.28
N ALA A 187 9.28 -17.44 0.07
CA ALA A 187 8.29 -18.25 -0.62
C ALA A 187 8.72 -18.54 -2.07
N GLU A 188 9.22 -17.54 -2.79
CA GLU A 188 9.73 -17.68 -4.16
C GLU A 188 10.91 -18.65 -4.24
N LYS A 189 11.90 -18.51 -3.34
CA LYS A 189 13.04 -19.43 -3.26
C LYS A 189 12.62 -20.87 -2.98
N GLU A 190 11.58 -21.08 -2.18
CA GLU A 190 11.06 -22.40 -1.87
C GLU A 190 10.32 -23.02 -3.07
N LEU A 191 9.50 -22.23 -3.77
CA LEU A 191 8.85 -22.66 -5.01
C LEU A 191 9.87 -23.04 -6.09
N ASP A 192 10.94 -22.27 -6.23
CA ASP A 192 12.00 -22.56 -7.20
C ASP A 192 12.75 -23.85 -6.85
N ARG A 193 13.02 -24.09 -5.55
CA ARG A 193 13.61 -25.35 -5.09
C ARG A 193 12.73 -26.54 -5.42
N GLN A 194 11.41 -26.42 -5.20
CA GLN A 194 10.46 -27.48 -5.49
C GLN A 194 10.41 -27.80 -7.00
N LYS A 195 10.35 -26.78 -7.85
CA LYS A 195 10.40 -26.94 -9.32
C LYS A 195 11.68 -27.62 -9.79
N VAL A 196 12.83 -27.27 -9.23
CA VAL A 196 14.11 -27.91 -9.57
C VAL A 196 14.12 -29.38 -9.16
N GLN A 197 13.58 -29.71 -7.99
CA GLN A 197 13.47 -31.11 -7.52
C GLN A 197 12.51 -31.93 -8.39
N GLU A 198 11.36 -31.37 -8.76
CA GLU A 198 10.38 -32.01 -9.65
C GLU A 198 10.97 -32.27 -11.03
N ASN A 199 11.55 -31.24 -11.67
CA ASN A 199 12.21 -31.38 -12.98
C ASN A 199 13.34 -32.42 -12.95
N THR A 200 14.11 -32.48 -11.84
CA THR A 200 15.17 -33.47 -11.67
C THR A 200 14.59 -34.89 -11.56
N ARG A 201 13.50 -35.05 -10.80
CA ARG A 201 12.80 -36.33 -10.65
C ARG A 201 12.18 -36.81 -11.96
N GLU A 202 11.52 -35.93 -12.70
CA GLU A 202 10.96 -36.24 -14.03
C GLU A 202 12.04 -36.71 -15.00
N ARG A 203 13.17 -35.99 -15.07
CA ARG A 203 14.30 -36.34 -15.94
C ARG A 203 14.89 -37.71 -15.58
N LEU A 204 15.03 -38.03 -14.29
CA LEU A 204 15.51 -39.35 -13.86
C LEU A 204 14.52 -40.47 -14.21
N SER A 205 13.21 -40.23 -14.05
CA SER A 205 12.18 -41.22 -14.41
C SER A 205 12.10 -41.52 -15.92
N GLN A 206 12.40 -40.53 -16.77
CA GLN A 206 12.44 -40.72 -18.23
C GLN A 206 13.67 -41.54 -18.68
N ILE A 207 14.76 -41.49 -17.91
CA ILE A 207 15.97 -42.30 -18.17
C ILE A 207 15.71 -43.77 -17.81
N GLU A 208 14.95 -44.05 -16.74
CA GLU A 208 14.64 -45.41 -16.28
C GLU A 208 13.61 -46.16 -17.15
N ILE A 209 12.77 -45.45 -17.92
CA ILE A 209 11.76 -46.07 -18.81
C ILE A 209 12.31 -46.25 -20.24
N GLY A 210 13.37 -45.51 -20.60
CA GLY A 210 13.96 -45.53 -21.95
C GLY A 210 15.21 -46.39 -22.11
N GLY A 211 15.67 -47.09 -21.05
CA GLY A 211 16.80 -48.03 -21.07
C GLY A 211 16.35 -49.45 -20.78
#